data_AF-A0A8I1XU70-F1
#
_entry.id   AF-A0A8I1XU70-F1
#
_cell.length_a   1.000
_cell.length_b   1.000
_cell.length_c   1.000
_cell.angle_alpha   90.00
_cell.angle_beta   90.00
_cell.angle_gamma   90.00
#
_symmetry.space_group_name_H-M   'P 1'
#
loop_
_entity.id
_entity.type
_entity.pdbx_description
1 polymer ?
#
loop_
_entity_poly.entity_id
_entity_poly.type
_entity_poly.pdbx_seq_one_letter_code
_entity_poly.pdbx_strand_id
1 'polypeptide(L)' 'MGRKKKWIPGLSFSWKRATGISSAKSKLSRQLGVPLSKSGRQRKVGKAMGCCVPVVFIFAGGCFAIFGIARSVSSLAA' A
#
# COMPACT_ATOMS: atom_id res chain seq x y z
N MET A 1 -3.77 -1.20 14.15
CA MET A 1 -4.04 -0.89 15.56
C MET A 1 -3.76 0.58 15.74
N GLY A 2 -4.79 1.41 15.91
CA GLY A 2 -4.62 2.85 16.11
C GLY A 2 -3.81 3.11 17.37
N ARG A 3 -2.75 3.91 17.26
CA ARG A 3 -1.99 4.39 18.42
C ARG A 3 -2.91 5.34 19.20
N LYS A 4 -3.46 4.89 20.32
CA LYS A 4 -3.95 5.80 21.37
C LYS A 4 -2.69 6.53 21.89
N LYS A 5 -2.64 7.86 21.79
CA LYS A 5 -1.52 8.65 22.33
C LYS A 5 -1.43 8.32 23.82
N LYS A 6 -0.34 7.67 24.23
CA LYS A 6 0.00 7.56 25.64
C LYS A 6 0.83 8.78 26.00
N TRP A 7 0.43 9.42 27.09
CA TRP A 7 0.99 10.64 27.64
C TRP A 7 2.49 10.49 27.99
N ILE A 8 2.95 9.26 28.22
CA ILE A 8 4.36 8.94 28.44
C ILE A 8 4.95 8.30 27.17
N PRO A 9 5.94 8.94 26.51
CA PRO A 9 6.63 8.35 25.38
C PRO A 9 7.35 7.07 25.82
N GLY A 10 7.11 5.95 25.11
CA GLY A 10 7.78 4.66 25.36
C GLY A 10 6.94 3.59 26.09
N LEU A 11 5.95 3.97 26.91
CA LEU A 11 5.14 3.01 27.70
C LEU A 11 3.91 2.48 26.95
N SER A 12 4.09 1.82 25.81
CA SER A 12 2.98 1.20 25.05
C SER A 12 2.55 -0.17 25.58
N PHE A 13 2.13 -0.22 26.86
CA PHE A 13 1.52 -1.43 27.42
C PHE A 13 0.24 -1.81 26.65
N SER A 14 0.17 -3.04 26.17
CA SER A 14 -0.98 -3.59 25.45
C SER A 14 -1.29 -4.97 26.01
N TRP A 15 -2.51 -5.15 26.51
CA TRP A 15 -3.00 -6.44 27.00
C TRP A 15 -2.86 -7.57 25.98
N LYS A 16 -3.06 -7.28 24.69
CA LYS A 16 -2.87 -8.29 23.61
C LYS A 16 -1.42 -8.78 23.43
N ARG A 17 -0.43 -8.00 23.89
CA ARG A 17 0.97 -8.44 23.92
C ARG A 17 1.26 -9.21 25.21
N ALA A 18 0.74 -8.75 26.35
CA ALA A 18 0.87 -9.42 27.64
C ALA A 18 0.22 -10.82 27.65
N THR A 19 -0.95 -10.97 27.03
CA THR A 19 -1.64 -12.26 26.90
C THR A 19 -1.05 -13.18 25.83
N GLY A 20 0.04 -12.78 25.15
CA GLY A 20 0.72 -13.61 24.15
C GLY A 20 0.00 -13.79 22.81
N ILE A 21 -1.25 -13.33 22.66
CA ILE A 21 -2.04 -13.45 21.42
C ILE A 21 -1.29 -12.85 20.22
N SER A 22 -0.62 -11.72 20.41
CA SER A 22 0.19 -11.10 19.35
C SER A 22 1.38 -11.96 18.90
N SER A 23 1.98 -12.70 19.83
CA SER A 23 3.14 -13.59 19.57
C SER A 23 2.70 -14.90 18.91
N ALA A 24 1.55 -15.44 19.30
CA ALA A 24 0.96 -16.61 18.64
C ALA A 24 0.66 -16.32 17.15
N LYS A 25 0.04 -15.17 16.86
CA LYS A 25 -0.27 -14.75 15.49
C LYS A 25 0.98 -14.53 14.63
N SER A 26 2.07 -14.06 15.22
CA SER A 26 3.33 -13.88 14.49
C SER A 26 4.02 -15.23 14.20
N LYS A 27 4.01 -16.17 15.15
CA LYS A 27 4.52 -17.54 14.95
C LYS A 27 3.75 -18.26 13.83
N LEU A 28 2.42 -18.25 13.89
CA LEU A 28 1.58 -18.85 12.85
C LEU A 28 1.81 -18.20 11.48
N SER A 29 1.98 -16.88 11.43
CA SER A 29 2.26 -16.18 10.18
C SER A 29 3.62 -16.57 9.57
N ARG A 30 4.61 -16.95 10.39
CA ARG A 30 5.92 -17.43 9.92
C ARG A 30 5.84 -18.86 9.41
N GLN A 31 5.08 -19.71 10.10
CA GLN A 31 4.87 -21.11 9.70
C GLN A 31 4.07 -21.22 8.40
N LEU A 32 3.01 -20.42 8.25
CA LEU A 32 2.13 -20.43 7.07
C LEU A 32 2.67 -19.61 5.89
N GLY A 33 3.70 -18.78 6.07
CA GLY A 33 4.23 -17.87 5.04
C GLY A 33 3.27 -16.73 4.61
N VAL A 34 2.03 -16.74 5.09
CA VAL A 34 0.99 -15.75 4.76
C VAL A 34 0.82 -14.75 5.90
N PRO A 35 0.80 -13.43 5.62
CA PRO A 35 0.56 -12.42 6.64
C PRO A 35 -0.87 -12.47 7.15
N LEU A 36 -1.04 -12.91 8.40
CA LEU A 36 -2.34 -12.94 9.08
C LEU A 36 -2.81 -11.55 9.57
N SER A 37 -1.97 -10.53 9.47
CA SER A 37 -2.30 -9.16 9.86
C SER A 37 -2.77 -8.32 8.67
N LYS A 38 -3.79 -7.49 8.88
CA LYS A 38 -4.27 -6.53 7.87
C LYS A 38 -3.13 -5.65 7.36
N SER A 39 -2.32 -5.10 8.27
CA SER A 39 -1.17 -4.27 7.92
C SER A 39 -0.09 -5.02 7.12
N GLY A 40 0.18 -6.29 7.45
CA GLY A 40 1.13 -7.11 6.70
C GLY A 40 0.65 -7.37 5.27
N ARG A 41 -0.64 -7.67 5.10
CA ARG A 41 -1.26 -7.85 3.77
C ARG A 41 -1.21 -6.56 2.95
N GLN A 42 -1.57 -5.43 3.56
CA GLN A 42 -1.49 -4.11 2.93
C GLN A 42 -0.06 -3.74 2.52
N ARG A 43 0.97 -4.13 3.29
CA ARG A 43 2.38 -3.95 2.88
C ARG A 43 2.78 -4.82 1.70
N LYS A 44 2.33 -6.08 1.63
CA LYS A 44 2.59 -6.95 0.46
C LYS A 44 1.90 -6.41 -0.80
N VAL A 45 0.61 -6.09 -0.70
CA VAL A 45 -0.18 -5.55 -1.83
C VAL A 45 0.33 -4.16 -2.23
N GLY A 46 0.63 -3.29 -1.27
CA GLY A 46 1.17 -1.96 -1.52
C GLY A 46 2.54 -1.98 -2.19
N LYS A 47 3.41 -2.95 -1.86
CA LYS A 47 4.67 -3.15 -2.60
C LYS A 47 4.44 -3.58 -4.05
N ALA A 48 3.46 -4.44 -4.29
CA ALA A 48 3.12 -4.89 -5.65
C ALA A 48 2.47 -3.76 -6.48
N MET A 49 1.55 -3.00 -5.89
CA MET A 49 0.84 -1.91 -6.56
C MET A 49 1.67 -0.63 -6.70
N GLY A 50 2.59 -0.37 -5.76
CA GLY A 50 3.35 0.89 -5.72
C GLY A 50 4.24 1.13 -6.93
N CYS A 51 4.67 0.07 -7.63
CA CYS A 51 5.45 0.21 -8.86
C CYS A 51 4.56 0.41 -10.11
N CYS A 52 3.43 -0.30 -10.19
CA CYS A 52 2.54 -0.22 -11.35
C CYS A 52 1.72 1.07 -11.41
N VAL A 53 1.29 1.63 -10.27
CA VAL A 53 0.46 2.84 -10.24
C VAL A 53 1.13 4.05 -10.91
N PRO A 54 2.37 4.45 -10.56
CA PRO A 54 3.00 5.59 -11.21
C PRO A 54 3.32 5.31 -12.68
N VAL A 55 3.71 4.07 -13.03
CA VAL A 55 3.99 3.68 -14.42
C VAL A 55 2.74 3.79 -15.29
N VAL A 56 1.59 3.31 -14.81
CA VAL A 56 0.31 3.41 -15.53
C VAL A 56 -0.14 4.86 -15.66
N PHE A 57 0.03 5.68 -14.62
CA PHE A 57 -0.32 7.11 -14.71
C PHE A 57 0.56 7.88 -15.70
N ILE A 58 1.86 7.59 -15.72
CA ILE A 58 2.80 8.22 -16.67
C ILE A 58 2.51 7.76 -18.11
N PHE A 59 2.28 6.47 -18.33
CA PHE A 59 1.97 5.95 -19.66
C PHE A 59 0.59 6.39 -20.15
N ALA A 60 -0.45 6.34 -19.31
CA ALA A 60 -1.79 6.79 -19.69
C ALA A 60 -1.82 8.30 -19.95
N GLY A 61 -1.17 9.11 -19.10
CA GLY A 61 -1.06 10.56 -19.29
C GLY A 61 -0.25 10.92 -20.54
N GLY A 62 0.88 10.23 -20.77
CA GLY A 62 1.73 10.43 -21.94
C GLY A 62 1.04 10.05 -23.25
N CYS A 63 0.39 8.88 -23.31
CA CYS A 63 -0.39 8.47 -24.48
C CYS A 63 -1.57 9.40 -24.75
N PHE A 64 -2.27 9.85 -23.71
CA PHE A 64 -3.41 10.77 -23.87
C PHE A 64 -2.96 12.14 -24.41
N ALA A 65 -1.80 12.65 -23.96
CA ALA A 65 -1.23 13.89 -24.47
C ALA A 65 -0.83 13.78 -25.95
N ILE A 66 -0.15 12.71 -26.34
CA ILE A 66 0.28 12.49 -27.73
C ILE A 66 -0.94 12.32 -28.66
N PHE A 67 -1.93 11.54 -28.24
CA PHE A 67 -3.15 11.31 -29.04
C PHE A 67 -4.01 12.58 -29.15
N GLY A 68 -4.07 13.38 -28.09
CA GLY A 68 -4.75 14.68 -28.09
C GLY A 68 -4.10 15.67 -29.05
N ILE A 69 -2.78 15.83 -28.98
CA ILE A 69 -2.02 16.74 -29.86
C ILE A 69 -2.14 16.29 -31.32
N ALA A 70 -2.00 15.00 -31.60
CA ALA A 70 -2.15 14.46 -32.95
C ALA A 70 -3.53 14.76 -33.54
N ARG A 71 -4.60 14.64 -32.74
CA ARG A 71 -5.97 14.92 -33.20
C ARG A 71 -6.23 16.42 -33.38
N SER A 72 -5.68 17.27 -32.52
CA SER A 72 -5.79 18.73 -32.64
C SER A 72 -5.04 19.29 -33.85
N VAL A 73 -3.91 18.70 -34.23
CA VAL A 73 -3.18 19.07 -35.46
C VAL A 73 -3.93 18.61 -36.70
N SER A 74 -4.48 17.40 -36.70
CA SER A 74 -5.27 16.88 -37.83
C SER A 74 -6.59 17.63 -38.06
N SER A 75 -7.17 18.27 -37.04
CA SER A 75 -8.36 19.12 -37.20
C SER A 75 -8.05 20.54 -37.70
N LEU A 76 -6.77 20.94 -37.70
CA LEU A 76 -6.33 22.24 -38.19
C LEU A 76 -5.80 22.18 -39.63
N ALA A 77 -5.43 20.96 -40.09
CA ALA A 77 -4.94 20.68 -41.43
C ALA A 77 -6.02 20.14 -42.40
N ALA A 78 -7.27 20.00 -41.92
CA ALA A 78 -8.45 19.66 -42.70
C ALA A 78 -9.39 20.87 -42.77
#